data_AF-A0A935L075-F1
#
_entry.id   AF-A0A935L075-F1
#
_cell.length_a   1.000
_cell.length_b   1.000
_cell.length_c   1.000
_cell.angle_alpha   90.00
_cell.angle_beta   90.00
_cell.angle_gamma   90.00
#
_symmetry.space_group_name_H-M   'P 1'
#
loop_
_entity.id
_entity.type
_entity.pdbx_description
1 polymer ?
#
loop_
_entity_poly.entity_id
_entity_poly.type
_entity_poly.pdbx_seq_one_letter_code
_entity_poly.pdbx_strand_id
1 'polypeptide(L)' 'MLAKMTIKNQLTLPKSIVSEVGTPEYFDVETRNGQIVLTPVRIQRGDAVRAKLADLGLGEGDIKDAVTWARQAGTTAPQK' A
#
# COMPACT_ATOMS: atom_id res chain seq x y z
N MET A 1 -26.46 -0.59 11.37
CA MET A 1 -26.84 -0.40 9.96
C MET A 1 -26.77 -1.74 9.25
N LEU A 2 -27.67 -2.01 8.30
CA LEU A 2 -27.69 -3.24 7.50
C LEU A 2 -27.22 -2.93 6.07
N ALA A 3 -26.30 -3.73 5.55
CA ALA A 3 -25.87 -3.68 4.16
C ALA A 3 -26.62 -4.72 3.32
N LYS A 4 -26.90 -4.40 2.06
CA LYS A 4 -27.59 -5.32 1.13
C LYS A 4 -26.60 -5.87 0.11
N MET A 5 -26.76 -7.15 -0.22
CA MET A 5 -26.09 -7.77 -1.36
C MET A 5 -26.73 -7.29 -2.66
N THR A 6 -25.92 -6.81 -3.61
CA THR A 6 -26.38 -6.42 -4.96
C THR A 6 -26.10 -7.53 -5.98
N ILE A 7 -26.49 -7.31 -7.23
CA ILE A 7 -26.25 -8.26 -8.33
C ILE A 7 -24.73 -8.47 -8.47
N LYS A 8 -24.30 -9.71 -8.75
CA LYS A 8 -22.89 -10.13 -8.82
C LYS A 8 -22.16 -10.21 -7.47
N ASN A 9 -22.88 -10.48 -6.38
CA ASN A 9 -22.31 -10.68 -5.04
C ASN A 9 -21.52 -9.46 -4.52
N GLN A 10 -21.93 -8.25 -4.90
CA GLN A 10 -21.32 -7.03 -4.40
C GLN A 10 -21.97 -6.63 -3.06
N LEU A 11 -21.12 -6.29 -2.08
CA LEU A 11 -21.51 -5.78 -0.76
C LEU A 11 -21.30 -4.26 -0.71
N THR A 12 -22.36 -3.51 -0.42
CA THR A 12 -22.28 -2.04 -0.27
C THR A 12 -22.17 -1.66 1.20
N LEU A 13 -21.08 -1.00 1.59
CA LEU A 13 -20.85 -0.55 2.96
C LEU A 13 -21.20 0.95 3.13
N PRO A 14 -21.75 1.35 4.29
CA PRO A 14 -21.96 2.76 4.61
C PRO A 14 -20.64 3.53 4.65
N LYS A 15 -20.62 4.73 4.06
CA LYS A 15 -19.42 5.59 4.04
C LYS A 15 -18.87 5.87 5.44
N SER A 16 -19.75 6.04 6.44
CA SER A 16 -19.35 6.29 7.83
C SER A 16 -18.46 5.18 8.37
N ILE A 17 -18.80 3.91 8.13
CA ILE A 17 -18.04 2.75 8.61
C ILE A 17 -16.72 2.59 7.86
N VAL A 18 -16.72 2.82 6.53
CA VAL A 18 -15.47 2.74 5.75
C VAL A 18 -14.48 3.79 6.26
N SER A 19 -14.92 5.02 6.52
CA SER A 19 -14.06 6.10 7.01
C SER A 19 -13.40 5.79 8.37
N GLU A 20 -14.04 4.99 9.23
CA GLU A 20 -13.46 4.60 10.54
C GLU A 20 -12.21 3.72 10.39
N VAL A 21 -12.14 2.93 9.32
CA VAL A 21 -10.99 2.07 8.99
C VAL A 21 -10.04 2.73 7.97
N GLY A 22 -10.26 4.02 7.66
CA GLY A 22 -9.48 4.82 6.71
C GLY A 22 -10.09 4.88 5.30
N THR A 23 -9.29 5.20 4.30
CA THR A 23 -9.70 5.18 2.88
C THR A 23 -8.87 4.17 2.08
N PRO A 24 -8.97 2.86 2.40
CA PRO A 24 -8.27 1.83 1.65
C PRO A 24 -8.87 1.66 0.25
N GLU A 25 -8.01 1.42 -0.74
CA GLU A 25 -8.43 1.04 -2.10
C GLU A 25 -8.82 -0.44 -2.20
N TYR A 26 -8.25 -1.28 -1.32
CA TYR A 26 -8.42 -2.73 -1.33
C TYR A 26 -8.62 -3.27 0.07
N PHE A 27 -9.36 -4.38 0.16
CA PHE A 27 -9.54 -5.14 1.38
C PHE A 27 -9.10 -6.58 1.13
N ASP A 28 -8.39 -7.15 2.09
CA ASP A 28 -8.31 -8.60 2.21
C ASP A 28 -9.63 -9.11 2.80
N VAL A 29 -10.10 -10.26 2.31
CA VAL A 29 -11.43 -10.80 2.61
C VAL A 29 -11.29 -12.23 3.07
N GLU A 30 -11.59 -12.47 4.35
CA GLU A 30 -11.59 -13.81 4.93
C GLU A 30 -12.93 -14.11 5.64
N THR A 31 -13.19 -15.39 5.87
CA THR A 31 -14.29 -15.82 6.73
C THR A 31 -13.73 -16.29 8.07
N ARG A 32 -14.17 -15.68 9.16
CA ARG A 32 -13.79 -16.05 10.53
C ARG A 32 -15.03 -16.27 11.37
N ASN A 33 -15.23 -17.49 11.86
CA ASN A 33 -16.36 -17.85 12.72
C ASN A 33 -17.75 -17.46 12.14
N GLY A 34 -17.94 -17.66 10.83
CA GLY A 34 -19.18 -17.30 10.15
C GLY A 34 -19.36 -15.80 9.87
N GLN A 35 -18.33 -14.98 10.12
CA GLN A 35 -18.30 -13.55 9.79
C GLN A 35 -17.36 -13.29 8.61
N ILE A 36 -17.74 -12.38 7.73
CA ILE A 36 -16.83 -11.83 6.71
C ILE A 36 -16.00 -10.74 7.38
N VAL A 37 -14.68 -10.93 7.42
CA VAL A 37 -13.73 -9.94 7.93
C VAL A 37 -13.12 -9.22 6.74
N LEU A 38 -13.20 -7.90 6.76
CA LEU A 38 -12.63 -7.02 5.75
C LEU A 38 -11.45 -6.28 6.39
N THR A 39 -10.24 -6.61 5.98
CA THR A 39 -9.04 -5.97 6.50
C THR A 39 -8.51 -4.99 5.45
N PRO A 40 -8.46 -3.67 5.76
CA PRO A 40 -7.84 -2.69 4.88
C PRO A 40 -6.42 -3.11 4.51
N VAL A 41 -6.13 -3.26 3.23
CA VAL A 41 -4.78 -3.51 2.74
C VAL A 41 -4.33 -2.35 1.86
N ARG A 42 -3.09 -1.91 2.10
CA ARG A 42 -2.40 -1.05 1.14
C ARG A 42 -1.73 -1.98 0.16
N ILE A 43 -2.10 -1.92 -1.12
CA ILE A 43 -1.28 -2.53 -2.15
C ILE A 43 0.04 -1.75 -2.18
N GLN A 44 1.04 -2.31 -1.52
CA GLN A 44 2.38 -1.78 -1.58
C GLN A 44 2.90 -2.06 -2.99
N ARG A 45 2.90 -1.04 -3.84
CA ARG A 45 3.70 -1.06 -5.08
C ARG A 45 5.19 -1.26 -4.78
N GLY A 46 5.63 -1.25 -3.52
CA GLY A 46 7.00 -1.54 -3.12
C GLY A 46 7.53 -2.84 -3.70
N ASP A 47 6.73 -3.90 -3.78
CA ASP A 47 7.18 -5.16 -4.39
C ASP A 47 7.25 -5.06 -5.92
N ALA A 48 6.31 -4.36 -6.55
CA ALA A 48 6.40 -4.05 -7.98
C ALA A 48 7.60 -3.16 -8.31
N VAL A 49 7.94 -2.22 -7.44
CA VAL A 49 9.11 -1.34 -7.54
C VAL A 49 10.40 -2.16 -7.34
N ARG A 50 10.46 -3.03 -6.33
CA ARG A 50 11.60 -3.94 -6.11
C ARG A 50 11.79 -4.91 -7.26
N ALA A 51 10.71 -5.49 -7.78
CA ALA A 51 10.74 -6.33 -8.98
C ALA A 51 11.27 -5.54 -10.18
N LYS A 52 10.79 -4.31 -10.38
CA LYS A 52 11.26 -3.45 -11.47
C LYS A 52 12.73 -3.04 -11.31
N LEU A 53 13.20 -2.79 -10.08
CA LEU A 53 14.61 -2.51 -9.79
C LEU A 53 15.47 -3.75 -10.08
N ALA A 54 15.02 -4.94 -9.68
CA ALA A 54 15.69 -6.20 -9.99
C ALA A 54 15.77 -6.48 -11.50
N ASP A 55 14.69 -6.22 -12.26
CA ASP A 55 14.68 -6.31 -13.73
C ASP A 55 15.68 -5.36 -14.40
N LEU A 56 15.96 -4.21 -13.76
CA LEU A 56 16.95 -3.23 -14.21
C LEU A 56 18.37 -3.57 -13.72
N GLY A 57 18.55 -4.70 -13.03
CA GLY A 57 19.83 -5.12 -12.45
C GLY A 57 20.25 -4.31 -11.22
N LEU A 58 19.33 -3.53 -10.62
CA LEU A 58 19.59 -2.70 -9.45
C LEU A 58 19.26 -3.49 -8.18
N GLY A 59 20.31 -3.89 -7.46
CA GLY A 59 20.21 -4.66 -6.23
C GLY A 59 20.26 -3.78 -4.97
N GLU A 60 20.29 -4.42 -3.81
CA GLU A 60 20.38 -3.73 -2.51
C GLU A 60 21.65 -2.87 -2.39
N GLY A 61 22.75 -3.28 -3.03
CA GLY A 61 24.00 -2.51 -3.10
C GLY A 61 23.82 -1.18 -3.82
N ASP A 62 23.24 -1.21 -5.02
CA ASP A 62 22.99 0.00 -5.82
C ASP A 62 22.05 0.97 -5.11
N ILE A 63 21.05 0.44 -4.41
CA ILE A 63 20.11 1.24 -3.61
C ILE A 63 20.86 1.89 -2.43
N LYS A 64 21.72 1.14 -1.73
CA LYS A 64 22.51 1.66 -0.62
C LYS A 64 23.47 2.77 -1.06
N ASP A 65 24.11 2.59 -2.21
CA ASP A 65 25.04 3.56 -2.77
C ASP A 65 24.30 4.83 -3.22
N ALA A 66 23.15 4.68 -3.89
CA ALA A 66 22.30 5.81 -4.28
C ALA A 66 21.79 6.60 -3.07
N VAL A 67 21.37 5.92 -2.00
CA VAL A 67 20.93 6.58 -0.75
C VAL A 67 22.10 7.30 -0.06
N THR A 68 23.29 6.68 -0.06
CA THR A 68 24.51 7.29 0.51
C THR A 68 24.89 8.55 -0.26
N TRP A 69 24.91 8.47 -1.59
CA TRP A 69 25.16 9.60 -2.47
C TRP A 69 24.13 10.73 -2.28
N ALA A 70 22.83 10.41 -2.26
CA ALA A 70 21.77 11.41 -2.09
C ALA A 70 21.87 12.14 -0.73
N ARG A 71 22.25 11.44 0.35
CA ARG A 71 22.46 12.05 1.67
C ARG A 71 23.70 12.94 1.74
N GLN A 72 24.75 12.59 0.98
CA GLN A 72 25.93 13.44 0.84
C GLN A 72 25.61 14.69 0.01
N ALA A 73 24.82 14.57 -1.06
CA ALA A 73 24.38 15.69 -1.88
C ALA A 73 23.50 16.69 -1.10
N GLY A 74 22.69 16.22 -0.14
CA GLY A 74 21.94 17.08 0.78
C GLY A 74 22.78 17.85 1.79
N THR A 75 24.08 17.54 1.92
CA THR A 75 25.02 18.23 2.82
C THR A 75 25.71 19.43 2.13
N THR A 76 25.53 19.64 0.83
CA THR A 76 26.07 20.80 0.11
C THR A 76 24.97 21.81 -0.22
N ALA A 77 24.40 22.43 0.81
CA ALA A 77 23.72 23.72 0.63
C ALA A 77 24.77 24.84 0.71
N PRO A 78 24.96 25.69 -0.31
CA PRO A 78 25.80 26.86 -0.17
C PRO A 78 25.10 27.86 0.75
N GLN A 79 25.77 28.26 1.83
CA GLN A 79 25.47 29.52 2.49
C GLN A 79 25.78 30.66 1.52
N LYS A 80 24.74 31.37 1.06
CA LYS A 80 24.80 32.80 0.75
C LYS A 80 23.40 33.40 0.69
#